data_AF-A0A1M5E4J9-F1
#
_entry.id   AF-A0A1M5E4J9-F1
#
_cell.length_a   1.000
_cell.length_b   1.000
_cell.length_c   1.000
_cell.angle_alpha   90.00
_cell.angle_beta   90.00
_cell.angle_gamma   90.00
#
_symmetry.space_group_name_H-M   'P 1'
#
loop_
_entity.id
_entity.type
_entity.pdbx_description
1 polymer ?
#
loop_
_entity_poly.entity_id
_entity_poly.type
_entity_poly.pdbx_seq_one_letter_code
_entity_poly.pdbx_strand_id
1 'polypeptide(L)'
;MKRILITIILILLMICVNAFLLHEIENYNMDYYHGKDNGAFVQFESILVFAILFYFFLSKQKKIINAFIGLGVGIVGGITSYLIVFQGVLFPIIACLIIITVFVLKETVQRIIEKKNRR
;
A
#
# COMPACT_ATOMS: atom_id res chain seq x y z
N MET A 1 -0.51 20.89 3.49
CA MET A 1 0.80 20.86 2.79
C MET A 1 1.68 19.69 3.25
N LYS A 2 2.19 19.64 4.49
CA LYS A 2 3.08 18.54 4.95
C LYS A 2 2.55 17.11 4.70
N ARG A 3 1.27 16.85 4.95
CA ARG A 3 0.65 15.52 4.71
C ARG A 3 0.57 15.15 3.24
N ILE A 4 0.16 16.09 2.39
CA ILE A 4 0.06 15.86 0.94
C ILE A 4 1.44 15.55 0.38
N LEU A 5 2.47 16.28 0.82
CA LEU A 5 3.86 16.03 0.45
C LEU A 5 4.31 14.61 0.88
N ILE A 6 4.02 14.20 2.12
CA ILE A 6 4.34 12.84 2.62
C ILE A 6 3.62 11.78 1.78
N THR A 7 2.34 11.98 1.45
CA THR A 7 1.59 11.07 0.58
C THR A 7 2.23 10.95 -0.80
N ILE A 8 2.60 12.07 -1.43
CA ILE A 8 3.27 12.07 -2.74
C ILE A 8 4.62 11.34 -2.67
N ILE A 9 5.43 11.61 -1.65
CA ILE A 9 6.73 10.93 -1.45
C ILE A 9 6.55 9.43 -1.31
N LEU A 10 5.56 8.98 -0.52
CA LEU A 10 5.28 7.55 -0.33
C LEU A 10 4.79 6.88 -1.62
N ILE A 11 3.98 7.57 -2.43
CA ILE A 11 3.54 7.06 -3.74
C ILE A 11 4.74 6.94 -4.69
N LEU A 12 5.60 7.96 -4.78
CA LEU A 12 6.78 7.93 -5.63
C LEU A 12 7.75 6.82 -5.22
N LEU A 13 8.04 6.71 -3.91
CA LEU A 13 8.90 5.65 -3.37
C LEU A 13 8.34 4.25 -3.73
N MET A 14 7.04 4.08 -3.65
CA MET A 14 6.37 2.82 -3.96
C MET A 14 6.44 2.48 -5.46
N ILE A 15 6.26 3.47 -6.34
CA ILE A 15 6.46 3.28 -7.78
C ILE A 15 7.91 2.90 -8.07
N CYS A 16 8.89 3.60 -7.50
CA CYS A 16 10.31 3.31 -7.69
C CYS A 16 10.69 1.91 -7.23
N VAL A 17 10.25 1.50 -6.03
CA VAL A 17 10.54 0.15 -5.50
C VAL A 17 9.89 -0.93 -6.36
N ASN A 18 8.64 -0.74 -6.82
CA ASN A 18 7.99 -1.74 -7.66
C ASN A 18 8.56 -1.82 -9.08
N ALA A 19 8.97 -0.68 -9.65
CA ALA A 19 9.68 -0.66 -10.93
C ALA A 19 11.04 -1.36 -10.82
N PHE A 20 11.77 -1.13 -9.73
CA PHE A 20 13.01 -1.84 -9.44
C PHE A 20 12.78 -3.34 -9.26
N LEU A 21 11.80 -3.75 -8.45
CA LEU A 21 11.47 -5.16 -8.25
C LEU A 21 11.08 -5.85 -9.55
N LEU A 22 10.28 -5.19 -10.40
CA LEU A 22 9.95 -5.74 -11.72
C LEU A 22 11.20 -5.92 -12.58
N HIS A 23 12.06 -4.90 -12.64
CA HIS A 23 13.30 -4.96 -13.42
C HIS A 23 14.19 -6.13 -12.95
N GLU A 24 14.35 -6.31 -11.65
CA GLU A 24 15.12 -7.40 -11.05
C GLU A 24 14.49 -8.77 -11.33
N ILE A 25 13.15 -8.88 -11.22
CA ILE A 25 12.42 -10.10 -11.56
C ILE A 25 12.68 -10.46 -13.03
N GLU A 26 12.45 -9.52 -13.96
CA GLU A 26 12.50 -9.78 -15.41
C GLU A 26 13.91 -9.97 -15.98
N ASN A 27 14.92 -9.27 -15.46
CA ASN A 27 16.24 -9.19 -16.12
C ASN A 27 17.34 -9.99 -15.42
N TYR A 28 17.26 -10.17 -14.11
CA TYR A 28 18.35 -10.80 -13.33
C TYR A 28 18.06 -12.23 -12.90
N ASN A 29 17.09 -12.87 -13.56
CA ASN A 29 16.72 -14.27 -13.42
C ASN A 29 16.98 -14.76 -11.99
N MET A 30 16.29 -14.16 -11.02
CA MET A 30 16.18 -14.77 -9.72
C MET A 30 15.39 -16.07 -9.94
N ASP A 31 16.09 -17.15 -10.32
CA ASP A 31 15.52 -18.47 -10.63
C ASP A 31 14.58 -18.94 -9.51
N TYR A 32 14.80 -18.46 -8.28
CA TYR A 32 13.95 -18.67 -7.12
C TYR A 32 12.54 -18.05 -7.22
N TYR A 33 12.38 -16.90 -7.87
CA TYR A 33 11.10 -16.18 -8.01
C TYR A 33 10.39 -16.46 -9.35
N HIS A 34 11.14 -16.66 -10.43
CA HIS A 34 10.57 -17.07 -11.72
C HIS A 34 9.99 -18.48 -11.67
N GLY A 35 10.57 -19.39 -10.88
CA GLY A 35 10.11 -20.78 -10.78
C GLY A 35 8.84 -21.02 -9.95
N LYS A 36 8.35 -20.03 -9.18
CA LYS A 36 7.26 -20.24 -8.22
C LYS A 36 6.01 -19.40 -8.50
N ASP A 37 6.17 -18.09 -8.74
CA ASP A 37 5.02 -17.16 -8.82
C ASP A 37 5.29 -15.86 -9.60
N ASN A 38 6.35 -15.82 -10.42
CA ASN A 38 6.80 -14.62 -11.15
C ASN A 38 7.03 -13.39 -10.24
N GLY A 39 7.38 -13.61 -8.96
CA GLY A 39 7.63 -12.54 -7.99
C GLY A 39 6.37 -11.84 -7.47
N ALA A 40 5.18 -12.41 -7.68
CA ALA A 40 3.92 -11.88 -7.14
C ALA A 40 3.95 -11.80 -5.60
N PHE A 41 4.57 -12.77 -4.92
CA PHE A 41 4.71 -12.76 -3.46
C PHE A 41 5.60 -11.61 -2.97
N VAL A 42 6.71 -11.31 -3.65
CA VAL A 42 7.59 -10.18 -3.28
C VAL A 42 6.87 -8.86 -3.50
N GLN A 43 6.12 -8.74 -4.60
CA GLN A 43 5.26 -7.58 -4.85
C GLN A 43 4.21 -7.44 -3.73
N PHE A 44 3.60 -8.54 -3.29
CA PHE A 44 2.67 -8.55 -2.16
C PHE A 44 3.31 -8.13 -0.84
N GLU A 45 4.51 -8.63 -0.52
CA GLU A 45 5.27 -8.19 0.66
C GLU A 45 5.54 -6.68 0.62
N SER A 46 5.92 -6.14 -0.55
CA SER A 46 6.12 -4.71 -0.71
C SER A 46 4.84 -3.92 -0.45
N ILE A 47 3.68 -4.39 -0.92
CA ILE A 47 2.36 -3.79 -0.66
C ILE A 47 2.10 -3.74 0.84
N LEU A 48 2.37 -4.82 1.59
CA LEU A 48 2.17 -4.86 3.04
C LEU A 48 3.06 -3.84 3.77
N VAL A 49 4.35 -3.81 3.43
CA VAL A 49 5.29 -2.85 4.02
C VAL A 49 4.85 -1.42 3.73
N PHE A 50 4.47 -1.11 2.50
CA PHE A 50 3.99 0.22 2.15
C PHE A 50 2.69 0.59 2.86
N ALA A 51 1.73 -0.35 2.97
CA ALA A 51 0.48 -0.10 3.69
C ALA A 51 0.71 0.23 5.17
N ILE A 52 1.62 -0.51 5.82
CA ILE A 52 2.05 -0.25 7.21
C ILE A 52 2.66 1.15 7.33
N LEU A 53 3.67 1.45 6.52
CA LEU A 53 4.37 2.74 6.56
C LEU A 53 3.41 3.89 6.27
N PHE A 54 2.53 3.73 5.29
CA PHE A 54 1.53 4.73 4.91
C PHE A 54 0.61 5.08 6.08
N TYR A 55 0.00 4.08 6.71
CA TYR A 55 -0.88 4.30 7.85
C TYR A 55 -0.14 4.79 9.10
N PHE A 56 1.10 4.34 9.30
CA PHE A 56 1.94 4.78 10.42
C PHE A 56 2.32 6.26 10.31
N PHE A 57 2.78 6.71 9.13
CA PHE A 57 3.24 8.08 8.93
C PHE A 57 2.11 9.09 8.76
N LEU A 58 0.99 8.70 8.15
CA LEU A 58 -0.12 9.62 7.89
C LEU A 58 -1.13 9.71 9.05
N SER A 59 -1.09 8.82 10.04
CA SER A 59 -1.95 8.94 11.23
C SER A 59 -1.47 10.02 12.21
N LYS A 60 -2.39 10.81 12.78
CA LYS A 60 -2.06 11.83 13.80
C LYS A 60 -1.83 11.22 15.18
N GLN A 61 -2.57 10.17 15.50
CA GLN A 61 -2.65 9.57 16.83
C GLN A 61 -2.66 8.05 16.70
N LYS A 62 -2.30 7.35 17.78
CA LYS A 62 -2.32 5.88 17.84
C LYS A 62 -1.61 5.24 16.64
N LYS A 63 -0.38 5.67 16.35
CA LYS A 63 0.39 5.26 15.14
C LYS A 63 0.54 3.75 15.02
N ILE A 64 0.84 3.07 16.13
CA ILE A 64 0.98 1.60 16.18
C ILE A 64 -0.33 0.91 15.80
N ILE A 65 -1.46 1.35 16.36
CA ILE A 65 -2.78 0.79 16.01
C ILE A 65 -3.09 1.04 14.53
N ASN A 66 -2.78 2.24 14.02
CA ASN A 66 -2.98 2.51 12.60
C ASN A 66 -2.06 1.67 11.70
N ALA A 67 -0.84 1.34 12.13
CA ALA A 67 0.03 0.41 11.40
C ALA A 67 -0.60 -0.98 11.27
N PHE A 68 -1.22 -1.52 12.33
CA PHE A 68 -1.97 -2.77 12.26
C PHE A 68 -3.21 -2.68 11.35
N ILE A 69 -3.92 -1.55 11.37
CA ILE A 69 -5.01 -1.29 10.41
C ILE A 69 -4.44 -1.26 8.99
N GLY A 70 -3.29 -0.62 8.78
CA GLY A 70 -2.58 -0.58 7.50
C GLY A 70 -2.21 -1.97 7.01
N LEU A 71 -1.68 -2.84 7.87
CA LEU A 71 -1.43 -4.25 7.55
C LEU A 71 -2.71 -4.96 7.08
N GLY A 72 -3.81 -4.83 7.83
CA GLY A 72 -5.09 -5.45 7.44
C GLY A 72 -5.62 -4.93 6.10
N VAL A 73 -5.57 -3.62 5.87
CA VAL A 73 -5.96 -2.99 4.60
C VAL A 73 -5.01 -3.42 3.47
N GLY A 74 -3.72 -3.57 3.75
CA GLY A 74 -2.72 -4.06 2.79
C GLY A 74 -3.00 -5.49 2.36
N ILE A 75 -3.35 -6.39 3.30
CA ILE A 75 -3.74 -7.77 3.00
C ILE A 75 -4.98 -7.79 2.09
N VAL A 76 -6.05 -7.11 2.48
CA VAL A 76 -7.31 -7.08 1.71
C VAL A 76 -7.10 -6.42 0.35
N GLY A 77 -6.38 -5.30 0.30
CA GLY A 77 -6.08 -4.58 -0.94
C GLY A 77 -5.17 -5.36 -1.88
N GLY A 78 -4.16 -6.05 -1.34
CA GLY A 78 -3.30 -6.94 -2.09
C GLY A 78 -4.08 -8.14 -2.67
N ILE A 79 -4.89 -8.83 -1.87
CA ILE A 79 -5.72 -9.94 -2.39
C ILE A 79 -6.69 -9.44 -3.47
N THR A 80 -7.34 -8.29 -3.24
CA THR A 80 -8.30 -7.71 -4.19
C THR A 80 -7.62 -7.31 -5.50
N SER A 81 -6.46 -6.65 -5.44
CA SER A 81 -5.70 -6.26 -6.64
C SER A 81 -5.15 -7.47 -7.40
N TYR A 82 -4.72 -8.52 -6.70
CA TYR A 82 -4.35 -9.80 -7.29
C TYR A 82 -5.52 -10.44 -8.05
N LEU A 83 -6.74 -10.41 -7.49
CA LEU A 83 -7.92 -10.94 -8.19
C LEU A 83 -8.32 -10.13 -9.44
N ILE A 84 -8.02 -8.83 -9.48
CA ILE A 84 -8.37 -7.96 -10.63
C ILE A 84 -7.34 -8.06 -11.74
N VAL A 85 -6.05 -8.11 -11.40
CA VAL A 85 -4.94 -7.93 -12.37
C VAL A 85 -3.93 -9.08 -12.37
N PHE A 86 -3.99 -9.97 -11.39
CA PHE A 86 -3.09 -11.10 -11.20
C PHE A 86 -1.66 -10.68 -10.86
N GLN A 87 -0.83 -10.31 -11.84
CA GLN A 87 0.60 -10.05 -11.61
C GLN A 87 1.14 -8.89 -12.47
N GLY A 88 2.35 -8.43 -12.17
CA GLY A 88 3.05 -7.39 -12.93
C GLY A 88 2.83 -5.98 -12.37
N VAL A 89 3.29 -4.95 -13.07
CA VAL A 89 3.37 -3.56 -12.55
C VAL A 89 2.03 -3.00 -12.06
N LEU A 90 0.94 -3.40 -12.70
CA LEU A 90 -0.40 -2.92 -12.36
C LEU A 90 -0.91 -3.48 -11.03
N PHE A 91 -0.44 -4.66 -10.60
CA PHE A 91 -0.84 -5.29 -9.34
C PHE A 91 -0.56 -4.39 -8.12
N PRO A 92 0.69 -4.00 -7.83
CA PRO A 92 0.98 -3.14 -6.69
C PRO A 92 0.37 -1.74 -6.85
N ILE A 93 0.29 -1.19 -8.08
CA ILE A 93 -0.34 0.12 -8.31
C ILE A 93 -1.80 0.12 -7.87
N ILE A 94 -2.58 -0.89 -8.27
CA ILE A 94 -4.00 -0.99 -7.91
C ILE A 94 -4.16 -1.24 -6.41
N ALA A 95 -3.31 -2.08 -5.81
CA ALA A 95 -3.30 -2.28 -4.36
C ALA A 95 -3.11 -0.94 -3.63
N CYS A 96 -2.18 -0.11 -4.10
CA CYS A 96 -1.93 1.21 -3.52
C CYS A 96 -3.12 2.16 -3.68
N LEU A 97 -3.76 2.19 -4.85
CA LEU A 97 -4.97 3.00 -5.05
C LEU A 97 -6.08 2.59 -4.07
N ILE A 98 -6.26 1.29 -3.83
CA ILE A 98 -7.20 0.77 -2.84
C ILE A 98 -6.81 1.26 -1.43
N ILE A 99 -5.54 1.07 -1.04
CA ILE A 99 -5.03 1.46 0.28
C ILE A 99 -5.25 2.96 0.55
N ILE A 100 -4.91 3.81 -0.42
CA ILE A 100 -5.07 5.27 -0.34
C ILE A 100 -6.55 5.63 -0.23
N THR A 101 -7.40 5.03 -1.07
CA THR A 101 -8.84 5.30 -1.08
C THR A 101 -9.46 4.95 0.27
N VAL A 102 -9.17 3.76 0.80
CA VAL A 102 -9.65 3.31 2.12
C VAL A 102 -9.16 4.24 3.22
N PHE A 103 -7.90 4.69 3.16
CA PHE A 103 -7.36 5.63 4.15
C PHE A 103 -8.10 6.97 4.13
N VAL A 104 -8.33 7.54 2.95
CA VAL A 104 -9.05 8.82 2.78
C VAL A 104 -10.48 8.71 3.28
N LEU A 105 -11.17 7.60 2.97
CA LEU A 105 -12.52 7.33 3.48
C LEU A 105 -12.54 7.26 5.01
N LYS A 106 -11.63 6.49 5.61
CA LYS A 106 -11.50 6.37 7.07
C LYS A 106 -11.29 7.73 7.73
N GLU A 107 -10.34 8.54 7.23
CA GLU A 107 -10.08 9.88 7.78
C GLU A 107 -11.29 10.80 7.62
N THR A 108 -12.03 10.70 6.53
CA THR A 108 -13.24 11.51 6.30
C THR A 108 -14.32 11.16 7.30
N VAL A 109 -14.58 9.86 7.53
CA VAL A 109 -15.54 9.39 8.53
C VAL A 109 -15.14 9.83 9.93
N GLN A 110 -13.87 9.69 10.31
CA GLN A 110 -13.39 10.13 11.63
C GLN A 110 -13.62 11.62 11.85
N ARG A 111 -13.35 12.47 10.84
CA ARG A 111 -13.60 13.92 10.93
C ARG A 111 -15.08 14.27 11.09
N ILE A 112 -15.97 13.52 10.45
CA ILE A 112 -17.42 13.73 10.57
C ILE A 112 -17.88 13.40 12.00
N ILE A 113 -17.40 12.27 12.56
CA ILE A 113 -17.72 11.85 13.93
C ILE A 113 -17.21 12.88 14.96
N GLU A 114 -15.97 13.34 14.81
CA GLU A 114 -15.38 14.36 15.69
C GLU A 114 -16.15 15.69 15.65
N LYS A 115 -16.67 16.10 14.48
CA LYS A 115 -17.51 17.29 14.37
C LYS A 115 -18.86 17.12 15.06
N LYS A 116 -19.45 15.93 15.00
CA LYS A 116 -20.74 15.63 15.65
C LYS A 116 -20.63 15.67 17.17
N ASN A 117 -19.55 15.12 17.74
CA ASN A 117 -19.35 15.07 19.20
C ASN A 117 -18.99 16.42 19.86
N ARG A 118 -18.71 17.46 19.07
CA ARG A 118 -18.42 18.83 19.55
C ARG A 118 -19.65 19.75 19.57
N ARG A 119 -20.79 19.29 19.06
CA ARG A 119 -22.09 19.97 19.11
C ARG A 119 -22.95 19.33 20.16
#